data_AF-A0A1X0QG81-F1
#
_entry.id   AF-A0A1X0QG81-F1
#
_cell.length_a   1.000
_cell.length_b   1.000
_cell.length_c   1.000
_cell.angle_alpha   90.00
_cell.angle_beta   90.00
_cell.angle_gamma   90.00
#
_symmetry.space_group_name_H-M   'P 1'
#
loop_
_entity.id
_entity.type
_entity.pdbx_description
1 polymer ?
#
loop_
_entity_poly.entity_id
_entity_poly.type
_entity_poly.pdbx_seq_one_letter_code
_entity_poly.pdbx_strand_id
1 'polypeptide(L)'
;MRNYYENDIRMLRSNIRGELLRIKHVNDITSKMFNINLQEILLQKNVLYEIKLWLEPLPDKSLPNIKIKKQLLELLNGMNLITKNDLLKSDIGKIVNFYAQNMKESYEVRSLASSIIKKWKLVVIKEERS
;
A
#
# COMPACT_ATOMS: atom_id res chain seq x y z
N MET A 1 -23.63 15.54 -8.55
CA MET A 1 -22.24 15.31 -8.08
C MET A 1 -22.13 14.18 -7.05
N ARG A 2 -23.00 14.07 -6.01
CA ARG A 2 -23.02 12.91 -5.07
C ARG A 2 -23.08 11.52 -5.73
N ASN A 3 -23.81 11.37 -6.84
CA ASN A 3 -23.95 10.10 -7.56
C ASN A 3 -22.67 9.61 -8.26
N TYR A 4 -21.74 10.49 -8.63
CA TYR A 4 -20.47 10.07 -9.23
C TYR A 4 -19.55 9.45 -8.16
N TYR A 5 -19.52 10.01 -6.96
CA TYR A 5 -18.71 9.51 -5.84
C TYR A 5 -19.19 8.17 -5.29
N GLU A 6 -20.50 7.95 -5.21
CA GLU A 6 -21.02 6.63 -4.82
C GLU A 6 -20.78 5.59 -5.91
N ASN A 7 -20.84 5.97 -7.18
CA ASN A 7 -20.58 5.07 -8.30
C ASN A 7 -19.09 4.73 -8.44
N ASP A 8 -18.17 5.66 -8.23
CA ASP A 8 -16.73 5.38 -8.23
C ASP A 8 -16.32 4.57 -7.00
N ILE A 9 -16.83 4.91 -5.80
CA ILE A 9 -16.62 4.09 -4.61
C ILE A 9 -17.28 2.72 -4.76
N ARG A 10 -18.44 2.59 -5.40
CA ARG A 10 -19.07 1.30 -5.71
C ARG A 10 -18.33 0.52 -6.79
N MET A 11 -17.80 1.16 -7.83
CA MET A 11 -17.03 0.53 -8.90
C MET A 11 -15.65 0.08 -8.41
N LEU A 12 -14.97 0.92 -7.62
CA LEU A 12 -13.79 0.52 -6.85
C LEU A 12 -14.18 -0.64 -5.94
N ARG A 13 -15.24 -0.54 -5.14
CA ARG A 13 -15.69 -1.65 -4.27
C ARG A 13 -16.16 -2.90 -5.02
N SER A 14 -16.59 -2.85 -6.29
CA SER A 14 -17.08 -4.00 -7.06
C SER A 14 -15.97 -4.67 -7.88
N ASN A 15 -15.12 -3.90 -8.57
CA ASN A 15 -13.95 -4.43 -9.28
C ASN A 15 -12.87 -4.90 -8.30
N ILE A 16 -12.63 -4.12 -7.25
CA ILE A 16 -11.66 -4.48 -6.21
C ILE A 16 -12.22 -5.58 -5.32
N ARG A 17 -13.54 -5.72 -5.11
CA ARG A 17 -14.05 -7.00 -4.58
C ARG A 17 -13.72 -8.13 -5.56
N GLY A 18 -13.88 -8.03 -6.86
CA GLY A 18 -13.47 -9.13 -7.77
C GLY A 18 -12.01 -9.59 -7.59
N GLU A 19 -11.05 -8.66 -7.60
CA GLU A 19 -9.62 -8.97 -7.44
C GLU A 19 -9.18 -9.18 -5.97
N LEU A 20 -9.63 -8.37 -5.00
CA LEU A 20 -9.34 -8.57 -3.57
C LEU A 20 -10.20 -9.67 -2.91
N LEU A 21 -11.37 -10.06 -3.45
CA LEU A 21 -12.10 -11.28 -3.06
C LEU A 21 -11.47 -12.53 -3.69
N ARG A 22 -10.82 -12.44 -4.85
CA ARG A 22 -9.89 -13.50 -5.26
C ARG A 22 -8.74 -13.62 -4.27
N ILE A 23 -8.36 -12.52 -3.63
CA ILE A 23 -7.36 -12.44 -2.56
C ILE A 23 -7.99 -12.66 -1.16
N LYS A 24 -9.30 -12.96 -1.04
CA LYS A 24 -9.98 -13.11 0.28
C LYS A 24 -9.54 -14.33 1.09
N HIS A 25 -8.68 -15.18 0.56
CA HIS A 25 -7.87 -16.05 1.40
C HIS A 25 -6.75 -15.21 2.02
N VAL A 26 -7.11 -14.37 2.99
CA VAL A 26 -6.18 -13.50 3.74
C VAL A 26 -5.13 -14.32 4.51
N ASN A 27 -5.39 -15.61 4.73
CA ASN A 27 -4.41 -16.56 5.29
C ASN A 27 -3.35 -17.04 4.26
N ASP A 28 -3.54 -16.78 2.95
CA ASP A 28 -2.58 -17.12 1.89
C ASP A 28 -1.69 -15.92 1.47
N ILE A 29 -1.97 -14.70 1.95
CA ILE A 29 -1.28 -13.49 1.47
C ILE A 29 0.17 -13.47 1.94
N THR A 30 0.46 -13.96 3.14
CA THR A 30 1.82 -14.05 3.67
C THR A 30 2.70 -15.01 2.87
N SER A 31 2.16 -16.12 2.38
CA SER A 31 2.87 -17.10 1.55
C SER A 31 2.97 -16.69 0.08
N LYS A 32 1.97 -15.95 -0.46
CA LYS A 32 1.98 -15.42 -1.83
C LYS A 32 2.87 -14.18 -2.00
N MET A 33 3.15 -13.42 -0.93
CA MET A 33 4.07 -12.28 -0.95
C MET A 33 5.53 -12.70 -1.19
N PHE A 34 5.91 -13.96 -0.98
CA PHE A 34 7.24 -14.47 -1.37
C PHE A 34 7.32 -14.86 -2.86
N ASN A 35 6.20 -14.84 -3.59
CA ASN A 35 6.18 -15.20 -5.00
C ASN A 35 6.57 -13.99 -5.87
N ILE A 36 7.79 -14.04 -6.40
CA ILE A 36 8.39 -13.01 -7.27
C ILE A 36 7.48 -12.70 -8.47
N ASN A 37 6.97 -13.73 -9.17
CA ASN A 37 6.13 -13.54 -10.36
C ASN A 37 4.85 -12.76 -10.03
N LEU A 38 4.24 -13.02 -8.86
CA LEU A 38 3.06 -12.28 -8.43
C LEU A 38 3.40 -10.82 -8.11
N GLN A 39 4.54 -10.56 -7.47
CA GLN A 39 4.98 -9.18 -7.20
C GLN A 39 5.18 -8.40 -8.50
N GLU A 40 5.82 -9.00 -9.51
CA GLU A 40 6.02 -8.36 -10.82
C GLU A 40 4.68 -8.00 -11.48
N ILE A 41 3.73 -8.94 -11.52
CA ILE A 41 2.39 -8.70 -12.08
C ILE A 41 1.67 -7.57 -11.34
N LEU A 42 1.75 -7.54 -10.01
CA LEU A 42 1.12 -6.51 -9.21
C LEU A 42 1.75 -5.13 -9.44
N LEU A 43 3.09 -5.05 -9.55
CA LEU A 43 3.80 -3.81 -9.86
C LEU A 43 3.44 -3.30 -11.26
N GLN A 44 3.38 -4.18 -12.26
CA GLN A 44 2.93 -3.84 -13.62
C GLN A 44 1.50 -3.28 -13.65
N LYS A 45 0.65 -3.72 -12.73
CA LYS A 45 -0.73 -3.24 -12.57
C LYS A 45 -0.87 -1.99 -11.68
N ASN A 46 0.23 -1.28 -11.38
CA ASN A 46 0.23 -0.07 -10.53
C ASN A 46 -0.36 -0.29 -9.12
N VAL A 47 -0.20 -1.49 -8.53
CA VAL A 47 -0.75 -1.80 -7.19
C VAL A 47 -0.34 -0.78 -6.12
N LEU A 48 0.85 -0.18 -6.22
CA LEU A 48 1.33 0.79 -5.25
C LEU A 48 0.51 2.09 -5.26
N TYR A 49 0.05 2.52 -6.43
CA TYR A 49 -0.84 3.67 -6.53
C TYR A 49 -2.19 3.38 -5.87
N GLU A 50 -2.75 2.19 -6.12
CA GLU A 50 -3.98 1.75 -5.47
C GLU A 50 -3.82 1.71 -3.95
N ILE A 51 -2.77 1.06 -3.44
CA ILE A 51 -2.50 1.01 -1.99
C ILE A 51 -2.36 2.42 -1.39
N LYS A 52 -1.72 3.36 -2.11
CA LYS A 52 -1.64 4.76 -1.69
C LYS A 52 -3.03 5.35 -1.48
N LEU A 53 -3.93 5.24 -2.46
CA LEU A 53 -5.30 5.78 -2.35
C LEU A 53 -6.07 5.20 -1.17
N TRP A 54 -5.86 3.92 -0.87
CA TRP A 54 -6.48 3.27 0.29
C TRP A 54 -5.93 3.77 1.64
N LEU A 55 -4.69 4.26 1.64
CA LEU A 55 -3.99 4.77 2.83
C LEU A 55 -4.18 6.27 3.03
N GLU A 56 -4.57 7.02 1.99
CA GLU A 56 -4.82 8.45 2.05
C GLU A 56 -6.03 8.80 2.95
N PRO A 57 -6.05 9.99 3.56
CA PRO A 57 -7.21 10.46 4.30
C PRO A 57 -8.47 10.50 3.42
N LEU A 58 -9.59 10.11 4.01
CA LEU A 58 -10.89 10.23 3.37
C LEU A 58 -11.30 11.71 3.22
N PRO A 59 -12.31 12.04 2.39
CA PRO A 59 -12.75 13.43 2.19
C PRO A 59 -13.18 14.15 3.48
N ASP A 60 -13.64 13.39 4.48
CA ASP A 60 -13.98 13.89 5.82
C ASP A 60 -12.76 14.05 6.74
N LYS A 61 -11.54 13.87 6.19
CA LYS A 61 -10.22 13.90 6.84
C LYS A 61 -9.99 12.75 7.82
N SER A 62 -10.90 11.78 7.89
CA SER A 62 -10.68 10.59 8.70
C SER A 62 -9.65 9.68 8.02
N LEU A 63 -8.87 8.97 8.84
CA LEU A 63 -7.93 7.95 8.33
C LEU A 63 -8.65 6.61 8.17
N PRO A 64 -8.21 5.76 7.23
CA PRO A 64 -8.70 4.40 7.12
C PRO A 64 -8.53 3.63 8.45
N ASN A 65 -9.40 2.64 8.64
CA ASN A 65 -9.41 1.82 9.85
C ASN A 65 -8.05 1.12 10.06
N ILE A 66 -7.61 1.02 11.32
CA ILE A 66 -6.34 0.40 11.73
C ILE A 66 -6.10 -0.99 11.12
N LYS A 67 -7.14 -1.82 10.99
CA LYS A 67 -7.02 -3.16 10.40
C LYS A 67 -6.60 -3.10 8.94
N ILE A 68 -7.18 -2.18 8.17
CA ILE A 68 -6.85 -1.97 6.76
C ILE A 68 -5.42 -1.43 6.64
N LYS A 69 -5.08 -0.40 7.43
CA LYS A 69 -3.73 0.18 7.44
C LYS A 69 -2.67 -0.87 7.71
N LYS A 70 -2.86 -1.68 8.75
CA LYS A 70 -1.91 -2.75 9.12
C LYS A 70 -1.74 -3.76 7.99
N GLN A 71 -2.83 -4.27 7.42
CA GLN A 71 -2.78 -5.26 6.33
C GLN A 71 -2.04 -4.71 5.09
N LEU A 72 -2.33 -3.47 4.70
CA LEU A 72 -1.70 -2.84 3.54
C LEU A 72 -0.21 -2.56 3.79
N LEU A 73 0.17 -2.11 4.98
CA LEU A 73 1.57 -1.90 5.34
C LEU A 73 2.32 -3.23 5.45
N GLU A 74 1.71 -4.31 5.95
CA GLU A 74 2.31 -5.64 5.99
C GLU A 74 2.58 -6.17 4.58
N LEU A 75 1.61 -5.95 3.67
CA LEU A 75 1.76 -6.25 2.25
C LEU A 75 2.94 -5.50 1.64
N LEU A 76 3.02 -4.18 1.85
CA LEU A 76 4.13 -3.36 1.36
C LEU A 76 5.48 -3.79 1.93
N ASN A 77 5.52 -4.19 3.20
CA ASN A 77 6.75 -4.66 3.84
C ASN A 77 7.25 -5.98 3.25
N GLY A 78 6.32 -6.86 2.83
CA GLY A 78 6.61 -8.14 2.17
C GLY A 78 7.08 -8.02 0.72
N MET A 79 6.81 -6.91 0.04
CA MET A 79 7.24 -6.69 -1.34
C MET A 79 8.74 -6.33 -1.39
N ASN A 80 9.52 -7.13 -2.11
CA ASN A 80 10.99 -7.02 -2.21
C ASN A 80 11.45 -6.54 -3.59
N LEU A 81 10.56 -6.51 -4.59
CA LEU A 81 10.85 -6.07 -5.95
C LEU A 81 10.55 -4.59 -6.21
N ILE A 82 10.12 -3.84 -5.20
CA ILE A 82 9.83 -2.41 -5.34
C ILE A 82 11.14 -1.66 -5.66
N THR A 83 11.18 -0.96 -6.79
CA THR A 83 12.33 -0.14 -7.23
C THR A 83 12.16 1.33 -6.88
N LYS A 84 13.23 2.14 -7.01
CA LYS A 84 13.15 3.61 -6.91
C LYS A 84 12.09 4.19 -7.86
N ASN A 85 12.03 3.69 -9.09
CA ASN A 85 11.09 4.19 -10.10
C ASN A 85 9.63 3.94 -9.69
N ASP A 86 9.32 2.77 -9.13
CA ASP A 86 7.98 2.42 -8.66
C ASP A 86 7.52 3.33 -7.52
N LEU A 87 8.43 3.64 -6.59
CA LEU A 87 8.19 4.57 -5.49
C LEU A 87 7.91 5.98 -5.98
N LEU A 88 8.69 6.47 -6.93
CA LEU A 88 8.52 7.81 -7.51
C LEU A 88 7.22 7.92 -8.31
N LYS A 89 6.91 6.93 -9.14
CA LYS A 89 5.70 6.92 -9.97
C LYS A 89 4.41 6.83 -9.16
N SER A 90 4.40 5.99 -8.12
CA SER A 90 3.20 5.80 -7.29
C SER A 90 3.01 6.91 -6.26
N ASP A 91 4.08 7.58 -5.85
CA ASP A 91 4.14 8.56 -4.76
C ASP A 91 3.74 7.98 -3.38
N ILE A 92 3.77 6.65 -3.26
CA ILE A 92 3.36 5.91 -2.05
C ILE A 92 4.28 6.21 -0.85
N GLY A 93 5.54 6.57 -1.11
CA GLY A 93 6.50 6.91 -0.06
C GLY A 93 6.01 8.03 0.85
N LYS A 94 5.27 9.01 0.32
CA LYS A 94 4.75 10.14 1.10
C LYS A 94 3.72 9.71 2.13
N ILE A 95 2.73 8.90 1.72
CA ILE A 95 1.68 8.46 2.65
C ILE A 95 2.23 7.50 3.71
N VAL A 96 3.17 6.62 3.35
CA VAL A 96 3.83 5.75 4.34
C VAL A 96 4.67 6.57 5.32
N ASN A 97 5.37 7.61 4.85
CA ASN A 97 6.12 8.50 5.74
C ASN A 97 5.20 9.29 6.67
N PHE A 98 4.02 9.72 6.19
CA PHE A 98 2.99 10.32 7.04
C PHE A 98 2.60 9.40 8.20
N TYR A 99 2.35 8.11 7.93
CA TYR A 99 2.06 7.15 9.00
C TYR A 99 3.23 6.92 9.96
N ALA A 100 4.46 6.90 9.46
CA ALA A 100 5.65 6.76 10.29
C ALA A 100 5.81 7.93 11.29
N GLN A 101 5.41 9.15 10.89
CA GLN A 101 5.55 10.37 11.69
C GLN A 101 4.30 10.72 12.53
N ASN A 102 3.14 10.11 12.26
CA ASN A 102 1.89 10.48 12.92
C ASN A 102 1.79 9.95 14.36
N MET A 103 2.06 10.82 15.34
CA MET A 103 1.96 10.49 16.78
C MET A 103 0.56 10.05 17.25
N LYS A 104 -0.51 10.37 16.51
CA LYS A 104 -1.89 9.94 16.83
C LYS A 104 -2.21 8.52 16.37
N GLU A 105 -1.32 7.92 15.59
CA GLU A 105 -1.48 6.57 15.07
C GLU A 105 -1.11 5.50 16.14
N SER A 106 -1.49 4.24 15.93
CA SER A 106 -1.04 3.15 16.82
C SER A 106 0.47 2.92 16.72
N TYR A 107 1.07 2.40 17.80
CA TYR A 107 2.51 2.08 17.80
C TYR A 107 2.87 1.07 16.72
N GLU A 108 2.04 0.04 16.51
CA GLU A 108 2.27 -1.02 15.53
C GLU A 108 2.30 -0.46 14.11
N VAL A 109 1.33 0.39 13.74
CA VAL A 109 1.27 1.02 12.42
C VAL A 109 2.45 1.95 12.20
N ARG A 110 2.80 2.78 13.19
CA ARG A 110 3.99 3.66 13.11
C ARG A 110 5.29 2.87 12.94
N SER A 111 5.45 1.80 13.72
CA SER A 111 6.66 0.97 13.71
C SER A 111 6.84 0.27 12.36
N LEU A 112 5.75 -0.27 11.82
CA LEU A 112 5.75 -0.92 10.51
C LEU A 112 6.03 0.07 9.39
N ALA A 113 5.35 1.23 9.37
CA ALA A 113 5.60 2.28 8.40
C ALA A 113 7.06 2.79 8.47
N SER A 114 7.60 2.99 9.67
CA SER A 114 9.00 3.39 9.87
C SER A 114 9.99 2.37 9.31
N SER A 115 9.71 1.08 9.48
CA SER A 115 10.53 -0.01 8.93
C SER A 115 10.51 -0.02 7.41
N ILE A 116 9.33 0.18 6.80
CA ILE A 116 9.18 0.28 5.34
C ILE A 116 9.95 1.49 4.79
N ILE A 117 9.87 2.66 5.42
CA ILE A 117 10.63 3.85 5.00
C ILE A 117 12.13 3.60 5.06
N LYS A 118 12.63 2.95 6.13
CA LYS A 118 14.05 2.57 6.22
C LYS A 118 14.45 1.63 5.09
N LYS A 119 13.64 0.60 4.81
CA LYS A 119 13.86 -0.36 3.71
C LYS A 119 13.94 0.36 2.36
N TRP A 120 12.96 1.21 2.05
CA TRP A 120 12.89 1.92 0.78
C TRP A 120 14.00 2.95 0.60
N LYS A 121 14.43 3.63 1.68
CA LYS A 121 15.63 4.49 1.63
C LYS A 121 16.88 3.70 1.21
N LEU A 122 17.06 2.50 1.73
CA LEU A 122 18.19 1.64 1.33
C LEU A 122 18.11 1.20 -0.13
N VAL A 123 16.90 0.90 -0.64
CA VAL A 123 16.68 0.59 -2.06
C VAL A 123 17.13 1.77 -2.94
N VAL A 124 16.64 2.98 -2.64
CA VAL A 124 16.98 4.19 -3.38
C VAL A 124 18.49 4.45 -3.38
N ILE A 125 19.14 4.35 -2.22
CA ILE A 125 20.59 4.56 -2.09
C ILE A 125 21.39 3.50 -2.86
N LYS A 126 20.94 2.24 -2.86
CA LYS A 126 21.62 1.16 -3.58
C LYS A 126 21.54 1.37 -5.10
N GLU A 127 20.38 1.73 -5.61
CA GLU A 127 20.17 2.00 -7.04
C GLU A 127 20.94 3.24 -7.53
N GLU A 128 21.11 4.28 -6.69
CA GLU A 128 21.89 5.47 -7.06
C GLU A 128 23.40 5.22 -7.17
N ARG A 129 23.89 4.14 -6.58
CA ARG A 129 25.32 3.77 -6.56
C ARG A 129 25.69 2.71 -7.60
N SER A 130 24.70 2.18 -8.32
CA SER A 130 24.87 1.11 -9.32
C SER A 130 24.91 1.70 -10.72
#